data_AF-A0A645BA94-F1
#
_entry.id   AF-A0A645BA94-F1
#
_cell.length_a   1.000
_cell.length_b   1.000
_cell.length_c   1.000
_cell.angle_alpha   90.00
_cell.angle_beta   90.00
_cell.angle_gamma   90.00
#
_symmetry.space_group_name_H-M   'P 1'
#
loop_
_entity.id
_entity.type
_entity.pdbx_description
1 polymer ?
#
loop_
_entity_poly.entity_id
_entity_poly.type
_entity_poly.pdbx_seq_one_letter_code
_entity_poly.pdbx_strand_id
1 'polypeptide(L)'
;MEPGRVEIHFADTPLAALEFSNTVIAASIHARHLHREILEQSGALVVSLDQLCSEPHRVGMGYNPEFGLLGSNYTNDGTVKLFPRDSRPFALDLQKELQTRTGKRMEVLVYGDGAFKDPVCGIWELADPVVSPGYTDGLDGMPKEIKLKYVADNSGDKSPEEAVREAIRSKGAMDRFSHSTLGTTPRRLTDLIGSLCDLTSGSGDKGTPVIHISGYFDSYLDD
;
A
#
# COMPACT_ATOMS: atom_id res chain seq x y z
N MET A 1 25.19 -5.90 -19.33
CA MET A 1 24.15 -6.50 -20.19
C MET A 1 24.69 -6.63 -21.61
N GLU A 2 24.41 -7.73 -22.31
CA GLU A 2 24.66 -7.88 -23.75
C GLU A 2 23.33 -7.57 -24.48
N PRO A 3 23.10 -6.35 -25.00
CA PRO A 3 21.79 -5.94 -25.51
C PRO A 3 21.29 -6.80 -26.68
N GLY A 4 22.20 -7.43 -27.42
CA GLY A 4 21.88 -8.34 -28.53
C GLY A 4 21.24 -9.67 -28.11
N ARG A 5 20.98 -9.90 -26.81
CA ARG A 5 20.29 -11.07 -26.28
C ARG A 5 18.87 -10.78 -25.76
N VAL A 6 18.37 -9.56 -25.95
CA VAL A 6 17.04 -9.15 -25.47
C VAL A 6 16.15 -8.81 -26.65
N GLU A 7 15.03 -9.51 -26.77
CA GLU A 7 13.95 -9.19 -27.71
C GLU A 7 12.75 -8.68 -26.89
N ILE A 8 12.15 -7.56 -27.31
CA ILE A 8 11.03 -6.92 -26.62
C ILE A 8 9.77 -7.09 -27.47
N HIS A 9 8.74 -7.68 -26.87
CA HIS A 9 7.43 -7.88 -27.49
C HIS A 9 6.36 -7.17 -26.68
N PHE A 10 5.45 -6.47 -27.37
CA PHE A 10 4.28 -5.84 -26.78
C PHE A 10 3.05 -6.71 -27.09
N ALA A 11 2.25 -7.01 -26.07
CA ALA A 11 1.06 -7.83 -26.19
C ALA A 11 0.00 -7.40 -25.18
N ASP A 12 -1.26 -7.62 -25.52
CA ASP A 12 -2.42 -7.27 -24.69
C ASP A 12 -2.85 -8.39 -23.74
N THR A 13 -2.19 -9.56 -23.82
CA THR A 13 -2.48 -10.75 -23.01
C THR A 13 -1.19 -11.44 -22.56
N PRO A 14 -1.11 -11.93 -21.31
CA PRO A 14 0.04 -12.70 -20.85
C PRO A 14 0.25 -13.99 -21.66
N LEU A 15 -0.79 -14.54 -22.29
CA LEU A 15 -0.71 -15.77 -23.09
C LEU A 15 0.24 -15.67 -24.28
N ALA A 16 0.50 -14.47 -24.79
CA ALA A 16 1.45 -14.24 -25.87
C ALA A 16 2.87 -14.71 -25.50
N ALA A 17 3.22 -14.77 -24.22
CA ALA A 17 4.51 -15.30 -23.76
C ALA A 17 4.73 -16.77 -24.17
N LEU A 18 3.65 -17.54 -24.34
CA LEU A 18 3.71 -18.97 -24.65
C LEU A 18 4.08 -19.26 -26.10
N GLU A 19 4.02 -18.25 -26.98
CA GLU A 19 4.56 -18.35 -28.34
C GLU A 19 6.10 -18.49 -28.32
N PHE A 20 6.74 -18.02 -27.25
CA PHE A 20 8.19 -17.97 -27.11
C PHE A 20 8.75 -19.04 -26.16
N SER A 21 8.03 -19.35 -25.07
CA SER A 21 8.49 -20.30 -24.05
C SER A 21 7.35 -20.85 -23.21
N ASN A 22 7.41 -22.15 -22.90
CA ASN A 22 6.54 -22.78 -21.89
C ASN A 22 7.05 -22.60 -20.45
N THR A 23 8.22 -21.96 -20.25
CA THR A 23 8.74 -21.57 -18.94
C THR A 23 8.80 -20.05 -18.85
N VAL A 24 8.05 -19.46 -17.93
CA VAL A 24 7.82 -18.02 -17.85
C VAL A 24 8.21 -17.50 -16.46
N ILE A 25 9.00 -16.43 -16.42
CA ILE A 25 9.21 -15.65 -15.19
C ILE A 25 8.19 -14.51 -15.20
N ALA A 26 7.23 -14.55 -14.28
CA ALA A 26 6.18 -13.54 -14.16
C ALA A 26 6.65 -12.37 -13.27
N ALA A 27 7.05 -11.26 -13.91
CA ALA A 27 7.55 -10.04 -13.26
C ALA A 27 6.47 -9.00 -12.94
N SER A 28 5.19 -9.37 -12.98
CA SER A 28 4.10 -8.47 -12.59
C SER A 28 4.11 -8.27 -11.07
N ILE A 29 3.84 -7.05 -10.59
CA ILE A 29 3.74 -6.78 -9.16
C ILE A 29 2.31 -7.07 -8.69
N HIS A 30 1.34 -6.21 -9.04
CA HIS A 30 -0.03 -6.30 -8.51
C HIS A 30 -0.87 -7.42 -9.13
N ALA A 31 -0.66 -7.73 -10.40
CA ALA A 31 -1.41 -8.75 -11.14
C ALA A 31 -0.74 -10.15 -11.12
N ARG A 32 0.32 -10.34 -10.33
CA ARG A 32 1.15 -11.55 -10.30
C ARG A 32 0.36 -12.86 -10.20
N HIS A 33 -0.61 -12.91 -9.29
CA HIS A 33 -1.39 -14.13 -9.05
C HIS A 33 -2.30 -14.44 -10.24
N LEU A 34 -2.97 -13.42 -10.78
CA LEU A 34 -3.83 -13.56 -11.95
C LEU A 34 -3.03 -14.01 -13.18
N HIS A 35 -1.91 -13.34 -13.47
CA HIS A 35 -1.07 -13.71 -14.62
C HIS A 35 -0.47 -15.10 -14.46
N ARG A 36 0.00 -15.46 -13.25
CA ARG A 36 0.49 -16.81 -12.95
C ARG A 36 -0.59 -17.85 -13.20
N GLU A 37 -1.79 -17.63 -12.66
CA GLU A 37 -2.93 -18.55 -12.82
C GLU A 37 -3.29 -18.75 -14.29
N ILE A 38 -3.43 -17.68 -15.07
CA ILE A 38 -3.75 -17.75 -16.51
C ILE A 38 -2.72 -18.59 -17.29
N LEU A 39 -1.44 -18.38 -17.00
CA LEU A 39 -0.33 -19.05 -17.67
C LEU A 39 -0.22 -20.53 -17.25
N GLU A 40 -0.35 -20.83 -15.96
CA GLU A 40 -0.33 -22.20 -15.42
C GLU A 40 -1.50 -23.04 -15.95
N GLN A 41 -2.72 -22.46 -15.99
CA GLN A 41 -3.90 -23.11 -16.59
C GLN A 41 -3.73 -23.41 -18.09
N SER A 42 -2.85 -22.67 -18.75
CA SER A 42 -2.51 -22.88 -20.17
C SER A 42 -1.33 -23.85 -20.36
N GLY A 43 -0.87 -24.51 -19.30
CA GLY A 43 0.17 -25.55 -19.34
C GLY A 43 1.60 -25.04 -19.21
N ALA A 44 1.79 -23.76 -18.87
CA ALA A 44 3.12 -23.19 -18.67
C ALA A 44 3.68 -23.50 -17.26
N LEU A 45 5.00 -23.64 -17.17
CA LEU A 45 5.72 -23.56 -15.91
C LEU A 45 5.98 -22.09 -15.59
N VAL A 46 5.41 -21.59 -14.50
CA VAL A 46 5.53 -20.17 -14.13
C VAL A 46 6.27 -20.02 -12.81
N VAL A 47 7.22 -19.10 -12.78
CA VAL A 47 7.89 -18.65 -11.55
C VAL A 47 7.62 -17.16 -11.37
N SER A 48 6.91 -16.77 -10.32
CA SER A 48 6.65 -15.37 -10.02
C SER A 48 7.72 -14.78 -9.09
N LEU A 49 7.91 -13.46 -9.11
CA LEU A 49 8.96 -12.80 -8.32
C LEU A 49 8.82 -13.01 -6.81
N ASP A 50 7.60 -13.19 -6.28
CA ASP A 50 7.35 -13.55 -4.88
C ASP A 50 7.94 -14.91 -4.49
N GLN A 51 8.16 -15.81 -5.45
CA GLN A 51 8.73 -17.13 -5.19
C GLN A 51 10.27 -17.09 -5.16
N LEU A 52 10.88 -16.09 -5.77
CA LEU A 52 12.33 -15.93 -5.81
C LEU A 52 12.82 -15.25 -4.53
N CYS A 53 13.87 -15.80 -3.90
CA CYS A 53 14.38 -15.32 -2.60
C CYS A 53 13.32 -15.34 -1.48
N SER A 54 12.33 -16.23 -1.56
CA SER A 54 11.33 -16.47 -0.52
C SER A 54 11.89 -17.25 0.68
N GLU A 55 13.00 -17.96 0.47
CA GLU A 55 13.75 -18.70 1.49
C GLU A 55 15.26 -18.48 1.32
N PRO A 56 16.06 -18.65 2.39
CA PRO A 56 17.50 -18.46 2.30
C PRO A 56 18.14 -19.59 1.47
N HIS A 57 18.70 -19.24 0.32
CA HIS A 57 19.41 -20.21 -0.53
C HIS A 57 20.71 -20.74 0.11
N ARG A 58 21.34 -19.94 0.99
CA ARG A 58 22.52 -20.32 1.76
C ARG A 58 22.42 -19.72 3.17
N VAL A 59 23.13 -20.33 4.12
CA VAL A 59 23.19 -19.84 5.51
C VAL A 59 23.64 -18.38 5.53
N GLY A 60 22.85 -17.52 6.16
CA GLY A 60 23.14 -16.08 6.28
C GLY A 60 22.71 -15.21 5.09
N MET A 61 22.13 -15.78 4.02
CA MET A 61 21.59 -14.97 2.93
C MET A 61 20.24 -14.34 3.29
N GLY A 62 20.03 -13.12 2.79
CA GLY A 62 18.75 -12.42 2.90
C GLY A 62 17.66 -13.13 2.10
N TYR A 63 16.45 -13.12 2.64
CA TYR A 63 15.23 -13.65 2.02
C TYR A 63 14.01 -12.89 2.55
N ASN A 64 12.91 -12.91 1.80
CA ASN A 64 11.63 -12.35 2.21
C ASN A 64 10.51 -13.37 1.90
N PRO A 65 9.94 -14.05 2.93
CA PRO A 65 8.95 -15.11 2.71
C PRO A 65 7.59 -14.61 2.21
N GLU A 66 7.30 -13.31 2.36
CA GLU A 66 6.03 -12.71 1.97
C GLU A 66 6.07 -12.14 0.54
N PHE A 67 7.22 -11.56 0.16
CA PHE A 67 7.33 -10.76 -1.06
C PHE A 67 8.43 -11.24 -2.02
N GLY A 68 9.30 -12.17 -1.62
CA GLY A 68 10.41 -12.63 -2.46
C GLY A 68 11.24 -11.45 -2.97
N LEU A 69 11.29 -11.29 -4.30
CA LEU A 69 11.96 -10.17 -4.99
C LEU A 69 11.05 -8.95 -5.26
N LEU A 70 9.75 -9.01 -4.96
CA LEU A 70 8.85 -7.87 -5.13
C LEU A 70 9.25 -6.72 -4.20
N GLY A 71 9.23 -5.48 -4.72
CA GLY A 71 9.67 -4.29 -3.97
C GLY A 71 11.17 -4.27 -3.64
N SER A 72 11.96 -5.17 -4.25
CA SER A 72 13.40 -5.14 -4.08
C SER A 72 14.02 -3.98 -4.87
N ASN A 73 15.06 -3.38 -4.30
CA ASN A 73 15.82 -2.30 -4.91
C ASN A 73 17.20 -2.78 -5.34
N TYR A 74 17.66 -2.30 -6.50
CA TYR A 74 19.02 -2.52 -6.96
C TYR A 74 20.00 -1.85 -5.97
N THR A 75 21.10 -2.53 -5.64
CA THR A 75 22.14 -1.96 -4.77
C THR A 75 23.49 -1.86 -5.48
N ASN A 76 23.97 -2.95 -6.05
CA ASN A 76 25.18 -3.00 -6.88
C ASN A 76 25.14 -4.27 -7.75
N ASP A 77 26.17 -4.44 -8.58
CA ASP A 77 26.36 -5.59 -9.45
C ASP A 77 26.60 -6.87 -8.64
N GLY A 78 25.51 -7.51 -8.21
CA GLY A 78 25.53 -8.80 -7.51
C GLY A 78 24.63 -8.85 -6.28
N THR A 79 24.12 -7.72 -5.79
CA THR A 79 23.19 -7.68 -4.65
C THR A 79 21.94 -6.86 -4.91
N VAL A 80 20.85 -7.28 -4.28
CA VAL A 80 19.59 -6.53 -4.20
C VAL A 80 19.22 -6.33 -2.75
N LYS A 81 18.59 -5.19 -2.45
CA LYS A 81 17.97 -4.93 -1.15
C LYS A 81 16.53 -5.41 -1.24
N LEU A 82 16.21 -6.49 -0.54
CA LEU A 82 14.84 -7.02 -0.48
C LEU A 82 13.90 -6.04 0.22
N PHE A 83 12.61 -6.15 -0.10
CA PHE A 83 11.56 -5.40 0.58
C PHE A 83 11.57 -5.70 2.09
N PRO A 84 11.15 -4.76 2.96
CA PRO A 84 11.17 -4.97 4.41
C PRO A 84 10.45 -6.26 4.82
N ARG A 85 11.06 -6.98 5.75
CA ARG A 85 10.48 -8.13 6.45
C ARG A 85 10.36 -7.83 7.93
N ASP A 86 9.56 -8.59 8.65
CA ASP A 86 9.35 -8.42 10.10
C ASP A 86 8.87 -7.00 10.47
N SER A 87 8.24 -6.30 9.52
CA SER A 87 7.81 -4.91 9.63
C SER A 87 6.75 -4.72 10.71
N ARG A 88 5.84 -5.70 10.89
CA ARG A 88 4.82 -5.66 11.93
C ARG A 88 5.41 -5.82 13.33
N PRO A 89 6.24 -6.85 13.63
CA PRO A 89 7.00 -6.90 14.88
C PRO A 89 7.74 -5.59 15.19
N PHE A 90 8.45 -5.04 14.21
CA PHE A 90 9.12 -3.74 14.36
C PHE A 90 8.16 -2.61 14.75
N ALA A 91 7.01 -2.49 14.08
CA ALA A 91 6.02 -1.45 14.36
C ALA A 91 5.46 -1.57 15.80
N LEU A 92 5.17 -2.79 16.25
CA LEU A 92 4.68 -3.06 17.61
C LEU A 92 5.73 -2.74 18.68
N ASP A 93 6.99 -3.13 18.46
CA ASP A 93 8.09 -2.83 19.38
C ASP A 93 8.36 -1.33 19.46
N LEU A 94 8.34 -0.63 18.32
CA LEU A 94 8.50 0.82 18.29
C LEU A 94 7.36 1.55 19.00
N GLN A 95 6.10 1.13 18.82
CA GLN A 95 4.97 1.68 19.56
C GLN A 95 5.15 1.54 21.07
N LYS A 96 5.58 0.36 21.52
CA LYS A 96 5.83 0.09 22.95
C LYS A 96 6.95 0.97 23.51
N GLU A 97 8.02 1.15 22.74
CA GLU A 97 9.14 2.00 23.14
C GLU A 97 8.74 3.48 23.22
N LEU A 98 8.00 3.97 22.23
CA LEU A 98 7.45 5.33 22.22
C LEU A 98 6.52 5.57 23.42
N GLN A 99 5.64 4.62 23.72
CA GLN A 99 4.77 4.66 24.89
C GLN A 99 5.57 4.71 26.21
N THR A 100 6.64 3.93 26.31
CA THR A 100 7.51 3.89 27.50
C THR A 100 8.23 5.21 27.71
N ARG A 101 8.76 5.82 26.63
CA ARG A 101 9.53 7.07 26.71
C ARG A 101 8.68 8.32 26.88
N THR A 102 7.49 8.34 26.27
CA THR A 102 6.69 9.57 26.14
C THR A 102 5.40 9.55 26.96
N GLY A 103 4.98 8.38 27.44
CA GLY A 103 3.67 8.19 28.06
C GLY A 103 2.49 8.25 27.09
N LYS A 104 2.72 8.43 25.78
CA LYS A 104 1.68 8.55 24.75
C LYS A 104 1.59 7.29 23.90
N ARG A 105 0.36 6.86 23.62
CA ARG A 105 0.09 5.78 22.66
C ARG A 105 0.11 6.37 21.25
N MET A 106 1.08 5.97 20.46
CA MET A 106 1.21 6.37 19.05
C MET A 106 1.02 5.15 18.16
N GLU A 107 0.27 5.30 17.09
CA GLU A 107 0.17 4.26 16.07
C GLU A 107 1.38 4.37 15.12
N VAL A 108 1.93 3.22 14.72
CA VAL A 108 3.19 3.12 13.96
C VAL A 108 2.92 2.38 12.66
N LEU A 109 3.51 2.90 11.58
CA LEU A 109 3.38 2.41 10.22
C LEU A 109 4.77 2.33 9.58
N VAL A 110 5.16 1.15 9.09
CA VAL A 110 6.20 1.01 8.07
C VAL A 110 5.51 1.18 6.72
N TYR A 111 5.97 2.12 5.91
CA TYR A 111 5.40 2.41 4.60
C TYR A 111 6.42 2.19 3.49
N GLY A 112 5.93 1.76 2.33
CA GLY A 112 6.62 1.76 1.04
C GLY A 112 6.01 2.82 0.12
N ASP A 113 6.11 2.60 -1.18
CA ASP A 113 5.51 3.48 -2.19
C ASP A 113 4.00 3.65 -1.97
N GLY A 114 3.54 4.89 -2.04
CA GLY A 114 2.13 5.24 -2.04
C GLY A 114 1.44 4.76 -3.32
N ALA A 115 0.10 4.79 -3.33
CA ALA A 115 -0.69 4.53 -4.53
C ALA A 115 -1.24 5.86 -5.08
N PHE A 116 -0.47 6.54 -5.92
CA PHE A 116 -0.86 7.83 -6.49
C PHE A 116 -0.56 7.90 -7.99
N LYS A 117 -1.38 8.68 -8.72
CA LYS A 117 -1.11 8.99 -10.12
C LYS A 117 -0.68 10.44 -10.21
N ASP A 118 0.56 10.68 -10.61
CA ASP A 118 1.03 12.03 -10.84
C ASP A 118 0.19 12.69 -11.96
N PRO A 119 -0.41 13.87 -11.71
CA PRO A 119 -1.32 14.49 -12.66
C PRO A 119 -0.61 15.13 -13.85
N VAL A 120 0.69 15.36 -13.77
CA VAL A 120 1.48 16.02 -14.83
C VAL A 120 2.04 14.99 -15.80
N CYS A 121 2.71 13.94 -15.30
CA CYS A 121 3.30 12.90 -16.13
C CYS A 121 2.35 11.72 -16.38
N GLY A 122 1.29 11.56 -15.58
CA GLY A 122 0.29 10.50 -15.74
C GLY A 122 0.77 9.11 -15.30
N ILE A 123 1.89 9.03 -14.57
CA ILE A 123 2.48 7.79 -14.10
C ILE A 123 1.85 7.40 -12.77
N TRP A 124 1.52 6.12 -12.61
CA TRP A 124 1.17 5.54 -11.32
C TRP A 124 2.44 5.23 -10.55
N GLU A 125 2.61 5.88 -9.40
CA GLU A 125 3.57 5.52 -8.38
C GLU A 125 2.86 4.48 -7.50
N LEU A 126 3.28 3.22 -7.65
CA LEU A 126 2.96 2.06 -6.80
C LEU A 126 3.86 0.89 -7.24
N ALA A 127 5.18 1.03 -7.08
CA ALA A 127 6.13 -0.01 -7.48
C ALA A 127 6.26 -1.12 -6.42
N ASP A 128 5.95 -0.81 -5.16
CA ASP A 128 5.96 -1.78 -4.08
C ASP A 128 4.75 -2.72 -4.12
N PRO A 129 4.89 -3.97 -3.61
CA PRO A 129 3.81 -4.95 -3.61
C PRO A 129 2.64 -4.56 -2.69
N VAL A 130 2.89 -3.71 -1.70
CA VAL A 130 1.92 -3.15 -0.74
C VAL A 130 2.40 -1.78 -0.27
N VAL A 131 1.46 -0.87 0.05
CA VAL A 131 1.78 0.44 0.63
C VAL A 131 2.37 0.30 2.05
N SER A 132 1.96 -0.71 2.80
CA SER A 132 2.51 -0.98 4.14
C SER A 132 2.72 -2.47 4.40
N PRO A 133 3.96 -2.91 4.63
CA PRO A 133 4.26 -4.27 5.06
C PRO A 133 4.05 -4.50 6.57
N GLY A 134 3.80 -3.46 7.37
CA GLY A 134 3.66 -3.64 8.81
C GLY A 134 3.22 -2.39 9.55
N TYR A 135 2.27 -2.56 10.46
CA TYR A 135 1.62 -1.47 11.18
C TYR A 135 0.96 -1.96 12.48
N THR A 136 0.60 -1.01 13.34
CA THR A 136 -0.10 -1.26 14.62
C THR A 136 -1.62 -1.28 14.46
N ASP A 137 -2.31 -2.03 15.32
CA ASP A 137 -3.74 -2.37 15.16
C ASP A 137 -4.69 -1.16 15.16
N GLY A 138 -4.28 0.00 15.69
CA GLY A 138 -5.09 1.23 15.61
C GLY A 138 -5.25 1.76 14.18
N LEU A 139 -4.46 1.25 13.23
CA LEU A 139 -4.56 1.58 11.80
C LEU A 139 -5.39 0.57 11.01
N ASP A 140 -6.01 -0.41 11.66
CA ASP A 140 -6.92 -1.32 10.98
C ASP A 140 -8.23 -0.63 10.57
N GLY A 141 -8.73 -1.02 9.39
CA GLY A 141 -10.00 -0.55 8.87
C GLY A 141 -9.89 0.61 7.90
N MET A 142 -10.96 1.39 7.81
CA MET A 142 -11.16 2.45 6.83
C MET A 142 -11.64 3.71 7.53
N PRO A 143 -11.33 4.92 7.02
CA PRO A 143 -11.92 6.14 7.54
C PRO A 143 -13.44 6.09 7.46
N LYS A 144 -14.09 6.63 8.49
CA LYS A 144 -15.51 6.98 8.40
C LYS A 144 -15.61 8.30 7.63
N GLU A 145 -16.01 8.26 6.36
CA GLU A 145 -16.19 9.46 5.54
C GLU A 145 -17.67 9.89 5.52
N ILE A 146 -17.92 11.19 5.65
CA ILE A 146 -19.25 11.79 5.47
C ILE A 146 -19.17 12.72 4.26
N LYS A 147 -20.11 12.59 3.33
CA LYS A 147 -20.26 13.53 2.22
C LYS A 147 -20.87 14.84 2.74
N LEU A 148 -20.05 15.72 3.31
CA LEU A 148 -20.49 16.99 3.91
C LEU A 148 -21.34 17.82 2.93
N LYS A 149 -20.93 17.90 1.66
CA LYS A 149 -21.70 18.58 0.61
C LYS A 149 -23.08 17.95 0.40
N TYR A 150 -23.17 16.62 0.37
CA TYR A 150 -24.46 15.93 0.23
C TYR A 150 -25.38 16.23 1.42
N VAL A 151 -24.84 16.21 2.65
CA VAL A 151 -25.59 16.56 3.85
C VAL A 151 -26.07 18.02 3.79
N ALA A 152 -25.21 18.94 3.37
CA ALA A 152 -25.53 20.35 3.22
C ALA A 152 -26.62 20.59 2.15
N ASP A 153 -26.50 19.95 0.98
CA ASP A 153 -27.44 20.08 -0.13
C ASP A 153 -28.81 19.41 0.18
N ASN A 154 -28.86 18.52 1.17
CA ASN A 154 -30.07 17.80 1.61
C ASN A 154 -30.46 18.15 3.06
N SER A 155 -30.21 19.40 3.51
CA SER A 155 -30.46 19.82 4.89
C SER A 155 -31.95 19.93 5.26
N GLY A 156 -32.85 19.88 4.27
CA GLY A 156 -34.29 20.03 4.48
C GLY A 156 -34.61 21.39 5.09
N ASP A 157 -35.34 21.38 6.22
CA ASP A 157 -35.70 22.60 6.95
C ASP A 157 -34.57 23.15 7.85
N LYS A 158 -33.49 22.37 8.06
CA LYS A 158 -32.33 22.80 8.86
C LYS A 158 -31.40 23.67 8.02
N SER A 159 -30.62 24.53 8.67
CA SER A 159 -29.50 25.17 7.98
C SER A 159 -28.47 24.11 7.55
N PRO A 160 -27.76 24.32 6.41
CA PRO A 160 -26.71 23.40 5.98
C PRO A 160 -25.63 23.17 7.05
N GLU A 161 -25.30 24.20 7.82
CA GLU A 161 -24.32 24.11 8.91
C GLU A 161 -24.81 23.18 10.05
N GLU A 162 -26.07 23.32 10.47
CA GLU A 162 -26.65 22.47 11.51
C GLU A 162 -26.75 21.01 11.06
N ALA A 163 -27.20 20.78 9.83
CA ALA A 163 -27.29 19.43 9.27
C ALA A 163 -25.90 18.75 9.21
N VAL A 164 -24.87 19.50 8.81
CA VAL A 164 -23.48 19.01 8.79
C VAL A 164 -22.97 18.73 10.21
N ARG A 165 -23.18 19.64 11.17
CA ARG A 165 -22.73 19.45 12.56
C ARG A 165 -23.40 18.22 13.20
N GLU A 166 -24.68 17.99 12.93
CA GLU A 166 -25.41 16.82 13.40
C GLU A 166 -24.93 15.51 12.74
N ALA A 167 -24.68 15.53 11.43
CA ALA A 167 -24.10 14.39 10.72
C ALA A 167 -22.71 14.04 11.27
N ILE A 168 -21.88 15.05 11.56
CA ILE A 168 -20.56 14.85 12.18
C ILE A 168 -20.76 14.24 13.57
N ARG A 169 -21.63 14.79 14.43
CA ARG A 169 -21.92 14.24 15.78
C ARG A 169 -22.41 12.79 15.76
N SER A 170 -23.20 12.41 14.75
CA SER A 170 -23.75 11.06 14.62
C SER A 170 -22.78 10.05 13.96
N LYS A 171 -21.62 10.51 13.46
CA LYS A 171 -20.59 9.71 12.77
C LYS A 171 -20.16 8.45 13.51
N GLY A 172 -20.12 8.49 14.84
CA GLY A 172 -19.79 7.34 15.68
C GLY A 172 -20.80 6.19 15.54
N ALA A 173 -22.08 6.52 15.44
CA ALA A 173 -23.23 5.60 15.40
C ALA A 173 -23.71 5.25 13.97
N MET A 174 -23.15 5.90 12.94
CA MET A 174 -23.51 5.62 11.55
C MET A 174 -23.09 4.21 11.14
N ASP A 175 -24.05 3.47 10.58
CA ASP A 175 -23.77 2.21 9.90
C ASP A 175 -22.96 2.47 8.62
N ARG A 176 -22.03 1.57 8.29
CA ARG A 176 -21.03 1.80 7.22
C ARG A 176 -21.67 1.99 5.83
N PHE A 177 -22.95 1.67 5.69
CA PHE A 177 -23.72 1.65 4.44
C PHE A 177 -24.89 2.65 4.40
N SER A 178 -24.94 3.65 5.27
CA SER A 178 -25.97 4.69 5.19
C SER A 178 -25.90 5.48 3.87
N HIS A 179 -27.01 6.05 3.39
CA HIS A 179 -27.06 6.82 2.13
C HIS A 179 -25.99 7.93 2.01
N SER A 180 -25.51 8.45 3.13
CA SER A 180 -24.43 9.45 3.22
C SER A 180 -23.01 8.90 3.01
N THR A 181 -22.79 7.58 3.05
CA THR A 181 -21.51 6.89 2.75
C THR A 181 -21.50 6.25 1.36
N LEU A 182 -22.64 6.16 0.68
CA LEU A 182 -22.74 5.56 -0.66
C LEU A 182 -21.86 6.28 -1.68
N GLY A 183 -20.98 5.53 -2.35
CA GLY A 183 -20.06 6.03 -3.38
C GLY A 183 -18.76 6.64 -2.85
N THR A 184 -18.35 6.31 -1.62
CA THR A 184 -16.94 6.48 -1.21
C THR A 184 -16.14 5.27 -1.69
N THR A 185 -14.91 5.49 -2.13
CA THR A 185 -13.99 4.39 -2.42
C THR A 185 -13.56 3.78 -1.08
N PRO A 186 -13.70 2.46 -0.86
CA PRO A 186 -13.19 1.84 0.35
C PRO A 186 -11.67 1.96 0.36
N ARG A 187 -11.12 2.82 1.22
CA ARG A 187 -9.68 3.07 1.34
C ARG A 187 -9.22 2.64 2.72
N ARG A 188 -8.24 1.75 2.78
CA ARG A 188 -7.64 1.36 4.06
C ARG A 188 -6.88 2.54 4.64
N LEU A 189 -6.91 2.68 5.96
CA LEU A 189 -6.14 3.73 6.65
C LEU A 189 -4.64 3.63 6.32
N THR A 190 -4.11 2.42 6.25
CA THR A 190 -2.70 2.15 5.90
C THR A 190 -2.34 2.65 4.51
N ASP A 191 -3.23 2.50 3.54
CA ASP A 191 -2.97 2.90 2.15
C ASP A 191 -2.99 4.43 2.03
N LEU A 192 -3.93 5.08 2.74
CA LEU A 192 -4.03 6.54 2.79
C LEU A 192 -2.86 7.19 3.50
N ILE A 193 -2.58 6.74 4.73
CA ILE A 193 -1.54 7.31 5.58
C ILE A 193 -0.17 7.00 4.99
N GLY A 194 0.05 5.78 4.50
CA GLY A 194 1.30 5.40 3.85
C GLY A 194 1.56 6.20 2.58
N SER A 195 0.54 6.40 1.74
CA SER A 195 0.70 7.26 0.55
C SER A 195 0.97 8.73 0.92
N LEU A 196 0.37 9.24 2.00
CA LEU A 196 0.68 10.58 2.51
C LEU A 196 2.13 10.67 2.99
N CYS A 197 2.62 9.66 3.71
CA CYS A 197 4.01 9.59 4.15
C CYS A 197 4.97 9.60 2.95
N ASP A 198 4.71 8.75 1.95
CA ASP A 198 5.54 8.64 0.75
C ASP A 198 5.60 9.96 -0.04
N LEU A 199 4.45 10.58 -0.32
CA LEU A 199 4.38 11.90 -0.95
C LEU A 199 5.15 12.99 -0.17
N THR A 200 5.22 12.86 1.15
CA THR A 200 5.90 13.84 2.01
C THR A 200 7.41 13.59 2.06
N SER A 201 7.85 12.34 2.22
CA SER A 201 9.28 12.00 2.24
C SER A 201 9.93 12.08 0.87
N GLY A 202 9.16 11.83 -0.20
CA GLY A 202 9.65 11.60 -1.55
C GLY A 202 10.53 10.35 -1.64
N SER A 203 11.25 10.21 -2.76
CA SER A 203 12.18 9.09 -2.94
C SER A 203 13.23 9.06 -1.83
N GLY A 204 13.57 7.85 -1.38
CA GLY A 204 14.40 7.58 -0.19
C GLY A 204 15.79 8.23 -0.16
N ASP A 205 16.24 8.83 -1.27
CA ASP A 205 17.49 9.57 -1.38
C ASP A 205 17.50 10.92 -0.64
N LYS A 206 16.34 11.40 -0.18
CA LYS A 206 16.23 12.67 0.58
C LYS A 206 16.63 12.58 2.06
N GLY A 207 17.02 11.40 2.55
CA GLY A 207 17.58 11.24 3.90
C GLY A 207 16.59 11.50 5.05
N THR A 208 15.28 11.57 4.78
CA THR A 208 14.23 11.83 5.79
C THR A 208 13.25 10.64 5.86
N PRO A 209 13.65 9.50 6.47
CA PRO A 209 12.89 8.26 6.41
C PRO A 209 11.74 8.17 7.43
N VAL A 210 11.47 9.25 8.18
CA VAL A 210 10.49 9.24 9.28
C VAL A 210 9.57 10.44 9.14
N ILE A 211 8.26 10.14 9.09
CA ILE A 211 7.19 11.13 9.08
C ILE A 211 6.43 11.03 10.41
N HIS A 212 6.21 12.17 11.06
CA HIS A 212 5.36 12.28 12.23
C HIS A 212 4.08 13.02 11.87
N ILE A 213 2.94 12.33 11.96
CA ILE A 213 1.63 12.89 11.69
C ILE A 213 0.92 13.15 13.02
N SER A 214 0.46 14.37 13.22
CA SER A 214 -0.30 14.79 14.40
C SER A 214 -1.71 15.21 14.01
N GLY A 215 -2.67 14.93 14.88
CA GLY A 215 -4.07 15.32 14.72
C GLY A 215 -4.83 14.60 13.61
N TYR A 216 -4.31 13.49 13.09
CA TYR A 216 -4.98 12.73 12.03
C TYR A 216 -6.30 12.11 12.49
N PHE A 217 -6.34 11.66 13.75
CA PHE A 217 -7.53 11.03 14.35
C PHE A 217 -8.36 12.00 15.19
N ASP A 218 -7.90 13.24 15.35
CA ASP A 218 -8.61 14.24 16.15
C ASP A 218 -9.94 14.55 15.47
N SER A 219 -11.02 14.55 16.25
CA SER A 219 -12.32 15.00 15.80
C SER A 219 -12.62 16.38 16.35
N TYR A 220 -13.21 17.27 15.55
CA TYR A 220 -13.86 18.50 16.04
C TYR A 220 -15.06 18.23 16.97
N LEU A 221 -15.32 16.97 17.31
CA LEU A 221 -16.30 16.52 18.30
C LEU A 221 -15.69 16.19 19.65
N ASP A 222 -14.37 16.04 19.71
CA ASP A 222 -13.65 15.65 20.91
C ASP A 222 -13.39 16.86 21.84
N ASP A 223 -13.72 18.07 21.36
CA ASP A 223 -13.80 19.36 22.08
C ASP A 223 -15.24 19.90 22.11
#